data_AF-A0A5P2AR11-F1
#
_entry.id   AF-A0A5P2AR11-F1
#
_cell.length_a   1.000
_cell.length_b   1.000
_cell.length_c   1.000
_cell.angle_alpha   90.00
_cell.angle_beta   90.00
_cell.angle_gamma   90.00
#
_symmetry.space_group_name_H-M   'P 1'
#
loop_
_entity.id
_entity.type
_entity.pdbx_description
1 polymer ?
#
loop_
_entity_poly.entity_id
_entity_poly.type
_entity_poly.pdbx_seq_one_letter_code
_entity_poly.pdbx_strand_id
1 'polypeptide(L)'
;MTRPARLTGAALCAALALIAAVWILEDLAELGSPADLAWSWTGDPGSQYFVRGRVATSLADPLLLAVCAATAVAALRSRHAASALVATGAVTLALRLPGLWAPGSGALVTALLELALAAGLVVTAAAGRRRADIPHEQLPTRPRTGPAVTAGLLLLAGIVPVVSWEVHTAAQLPPEITVDRFLGGRSLMGPALAPPPGWVAVILVALYGTAAVSAFARARHTRAFGLLAGAFLTATGLALLARVVRFEVIPHFAEARTIEQMYVLTAVFGVFGGLAVLVLLAGRGVPVAAPAPYGPYGSYGPPPAPPYPPPPGW
;
A
#
# COMPACT_ATOMS: atom_id res chain seq x y z
N MET A 1 -0.17 -11.81 -16.90
CA MET A 1 -1.48 -11.19 -17.20
C MET A 1 -1.65 -11.02 -18.69
N THR A 2 -2.89 -11.08 -19.18
CA THR A 2 -3.21 -10.76 -20.59
C THR A 2 -2.99 -9.27 -20.88
N ARG A 3 -2.66 -8.91 -22.13
CA ARG A 3 -2.52 -7.50 -22.56
C ARG A 3 -3.77 -6.65 -22.29
N PRO A 4 -5.01 -7.08 -22.63
CA PRO A 4 -6.20 -6.30 -22.34
C PRO A 4 -6.38 -6.04 -20.84
N ALA A 5 -6.23 -7.06 -19.98
CA ALA A 5 -6.38 -6.87 -18.54
C ALA A 5 -5.36 -5.89 -17.94
N ARG A 6 -4.14 -5.82 -18.49
CA ARG A 6 -3.13 -4.83 -18.09
C ARG A 6 -3.51 -3.41 -18.47
N LEU A 7 -4.06 -3.21 -19.68
CA LEU A 7 -4.53 -1.91 -20.13
C LEU A 7 -5.73 -1.44 -19.32
N THR A 8 -6.70 -2.32 -19.08
CA THR A 8 -7.87 -2.01 -18.23
C THR A 8 -7.42 -1.70 -16.81
N GLY A 9 -6.54 -2.52 -16.20
CA GLY A 9 -6.00 -2.25 -14.88
C GLY A 9 -5.27 -0.91 -14.79
N ALA A 10 -4.46 -0.56 -15.81
CA ALA A 10 -3.80 0.74 -15.86
C ALA A 10 -4.79 1.91 -15.99
N ALA A 11 -5.84 1.76 -16.80
CA ALA A 11 -6.89 2.76 -16.96
C ALA A 11 -7.67 2.98 -15.65
N LEU A 12 -8.02 1.90 -14.94
CA LEU A 12 -8.69 1.96 -13.63
C LEU A 12 -7.81 2.65 -12.58
N CYS A 13 -6.51 2.33 -12.53
CA CYS A 13 -5.56 3.02 -11.65
C CYS A 13 -5.43 4.50 -12.01
N ALA A 14 -5.39 4.85 -13.30
CA ALA A 14 -5.34 6.24 -13.74
C ALA A 14 -6.60 7.01 -13.34
N ALA A 15 -7.78 6.39 -13.47
CA ALA A 15 -9.05 6.98 -13.02
C ALA A 15 -9.04 7.25 -11.51
N LEU A 16 -8.61 6.30 -10.68
CA LEU A 16 -8.46 6.51 -9.24
C LEU A 16 -7.47 7.65 -8.92
N ALA A 17 -6.33 7.70 -9.61
CA ALA A 17 -5.35 8.76 -9.42
C ALA A 17 -5.91 10.14 -9.83
N LEU A 18 -6.71 10.21 -10.89
CA LEU A 18 -7.38 11.44 -11.31
C LEU A 18 -8.42 11.91 -10.29
N ILE A 19 -9.23 11.01 -9.73
CA ILE A 19 -10.19 11.36 -8.68
C ILE A 19 -9.45 11.97 -7.48
N ALA A 20 -8.39 11.32 -7.00
CA ALA A 20 -7.58 11.85 -5.91
C ALA A 20 -6.96 13.21 -6.27
N ALA A 21 -6.46 13.37 -7.50
CA ALA A 21 -5.88 14.63 -7.97
C ALA A 21 -6.90 15.77 -8.00
N VAL A 22 -8.13 15.52 -8.44
CA VAL A 22 -9.20 16.53 -8.48
C VAL A 22 -9.49 17.06 -7.08
N TRP A 23 -9.69 16.17 -6.09
CA TRP A 23 -9.94 16.58 -4.71
C TRP A 23 -8.75 17.30 -4.07
N ILE A 24 -7.53 16.87 -4.36
CA ILE A 24 -6.31 17.57 -3.91
C ILE A 24 -6.23 18.99 -4.50
N LEU A 25 -6.60 19.15 -5.78
CA LEU A 25 -6.62 20.46 -6.44
C LEU A 25 -7.76 21.35 -5.94
N GLU A 26 -8.91 20.77 -5.61
CA GLU A 26 -10.03 21.49 -4.99
C GLU A 26 -9.63 22.02 -3.61
N ASP A 27 -9.06 21.17 -2.75
CA ASP A 27 -8.54 21.60 -1.45
C ASP A 27 -7.43 22.66 -1.57
N LEU A 28 -6.56 22.53 -2.59
CA LEU A 28 -5.52 23.53 -2.87
C LEU A 28 -6.12 24.87 -3.30
N ALA A 29 -7.19 24.84 -4.10
CA ALA A 29 -7.91 26.04 -4.52
C ALA A 29 -8.64 26.71 -3.35
N GLU A 30 -9.20 25.92 -2.43
CA GLU A 30 -9.87 26.44 -1.23
C GLU A 30 -8.91 27.03 -0.20
N LEU A 31 -7.77 26.36 0.04
CA LEU A 31 -6.76 26.82 1.00
C LEU A 31 -5.85 27.91 0.42
N GLY A 32 -5.65 27.94 -0.90
CA GLY A 32 -4.79 28.92 -1.59
C GLY A 32 -3.29 28.75 -1.36
N SER A 33 -2.86 27.74 -0.61
CA SER A 33 -1.47 27.53 -0.20
C SER A 33 -1.12 26.03 -0.13
N PRO A 34 -0.09 25.56 -0.87
CA PRO A 34 0.32 24.17 -0.83
C PRO A 34 0.96 23.79 0.52
N ALA A 35 1.53 24.76 1.23
CA ALA A 35 2.07 24.52 2.57
C ALA A 35 0.96 24.23 3.56
N ASP A 36 -0.15 24.97 3.51
CA ASP A 36 -1.29 24.77 4.41
C ASP A 36 -2.00 23.44 4.15
N LEU A 37 -2.09 23.04 2.87
CA LEU A 37 -2.57 21.71 2.50
C LEU A 37 -1.63 20.59 2.99
N ALA A 38 -0.31 20.76 2.83
CA ALA A 38 0.65 19.79 3.35
C ALA A 38 0.56 19.66 4.87
N TRP A 39 0.37 20.78 5.59
CA TRP A 39 0.21 20.78 7.04
C TRP A 39 -1.10 20.13 7.48
N SER A 40 -2.21 20.31 6.74
CA SER A 40 -3.48 19.67 7.06
C SER A 40 -3.37 18.14 7.00
N TRP A 41 -2.61 17.61 6.04
CA TRP A 41 -2.36 16.16 5.93
C TRP A 41 -1.55 15.58 7.09
N THR A 42 -0.78 16.39 7.82
CA THR A 42 -0.04 15.90 8.99
C THR A 42 -0.94 15.61 10.20
N GLY A 43 -2.21 16.03 10.15
CA GLY A 43 -3.15 15.90 11.27
C GLY A 43 -2.76 16.78 12.46
N ASP A 44 -2.13 17.93 12.20
CA ASP A 44 -1.75 18.91 13.21
C ASP A 44 -3.02 19.48 13.89
N PRO A 45 -3.16 19.39 15.24
CA PRO A 45 -4.28 19.97 15.97
C PRO A 45 -4.49 21.46 15.67
N GLY A 46 -3.41 22.23 15.48
CA GLY A 46 -3.49 23.65 15.11
C GLY A 46 -4.11 23.87 13.74
N SER A 47 -3.87 22.96 12.79
CA SER A 47 -4.50 23.00 11.46
C SER A 47 -5.98 22.58 11.52
N GLN A 48 -6.35 21.66 12.41
CA GLN A 48 -7.75 21.20 12.56
C GLN A 48 -8.71 22.35 12.94
N TYR A 49 -8.23 23.37 13.65
CA TYR A 49 -9.01 24.58 13.96
C TYR A 49 -9.27 25.47 12.74
N PHE A 50 -8.34 25.56 11.79
CA PHE A 50 -8.51 26.32 10.53
C PHE A 50 -9.23 25.51 9.43
N VAL A 51 -9.20 24.18 9.53
CA VAL A 51 -9.64 23.22 8.49
C VAL A 51 -11.12 22.82 8.63
N ARG A 52 -11.87 23.44 9.56
CA ARG A 52 -13.28 23.11 9.83
C ARG A 52 -14.14 23.18 8.55
N GLY A 53 -14.41 22.02 7.94
CA GLY A 53 -15.28 21.85 6.79
C GLY A 53 -14.74 22.30 5.43
N ARG A 54 -13.44 22.61 5.29
CA ARG A 54 -12.84 23.13 4.02
C ARG A 54 -11.87 22.19 3.31
N VAL A 55 -11.58 21.03 3.88
CA VAL A 55 -10.60 20.11 3.27
C VAL A 55 -11.26 18.74 3.19
N ALA A 56 -11.32 18.19 1.99
CA ALA A 56 -11.87 16.87 1.73
C ALA A 56 -10.81 15.77 1.92
N THR A 57 -9.54 16.08 1.61
CA THR A 57 -8.44 15.12 1.57
C THR A 57 -7.67 14.98 2.88
N SER A 58 -6.92 13.89 2.95
CA SER A 58 -6.08 13.44 4.05
C SER A 58 -4.74 12.94 3.49
N LEU A 59 -3.80 12.56 4.37
CA LEU A 59 -2.53 11.94 3.97
C LEU A 59 -2.69 10.70 3.07
N ALA A 60 -3.81 9.99 3.18
CA ALA A 60 -4.08 8.80 2.37
C ALA A 60 -4.27 9.14 0.89
N ASP A 61 -4.81 10.31 0.56
CA ASP A 61 -5.15 10.72 -0.80
C ASP A 61 -3.92 10.94 -1.71
N PRO A 62 -2.91 11.76 -1.35
CA PRO A 62 -1.70 11.90 -2.16
C PRO A 62 -0.90 10.59 -2.22
N LEU A 63 -0.98 9.77 -1.17
CA LEU A 63 -0.32 8.46 -1.15
C LEU A 63 -1.02 7.48 -2.10
N LEU A 64 -2.35 7.40 -2.08
CA LEU A 64 -3.14 6.59 -3.01
C LEU A 64 -2.93 7.06 -4.46
N LEU A 65 -2.84 8.37 -4.70
CA LEU A 65 -2.48 8.92 -6.01
C LEU A 65 -1.13 8.38 -6.47
N ALA A 66 -0.09 8.48 -5.64
CA ALA A 66 1.25 8.00 -5.97
C ALA A 66 1.28 6.48 -6.21
N VAL A 67 0.60 5.71 -5.35
CA VAL A 67 0.49 4.25 -5.48
C VAL A 67 -0.25 3.87 -6.77
N CYS A 68 -1.39 4.49 -7.05
CA CYS A 68 -2.17 4.26 -8.27
C CYS A 68 -1.37 4.60 -9.54
N ALA A 69 -0.64 5.71 -9.55
CA ALA A 69 0.23 6.08 -10.66
C ALA A 69 1.36 5.03 -10.85
N ALA A 70 2.03 4.63 -9.76
CA ALA A 70 3.07 3.61 -9.81
C ALA A 70 2.53 2.25 -10.28
N THR A 71 1.33 1.86 -9.86
CA THR A 71 0.69 0.60 -10.29
C THR A 71 0.22 0.66 -11.73
N ALA A 72 -0.26 1.81 -12.21
CA ALA A 72 -0.57 2.01 -13.62
C ALA A 72 0.69 1.82 -14.49
N VAL A 73 1.81 2.46 -14.11
CA VAL A 73 3.09 2.29 -14.80
C VAL A 73 3.58 0.83 -14.72
N ALA A 74 3.46 0.18 -13.56
CA ALA A 74 3.81 -1.23 -13.41
C ALA A 74 2.94 -2.15 -14.28
N ALA A 75 1.64 -1.86 -14.39
CA ALA A 75 0.71 -2.57 -15.26
C ALA A 75 1.10 -2.43 -16.73
N LEU A 76 1.48 -1.23 -17.19
CA LEU A 76 1.92 -0.98 -18.56
C LEU A 76 3.29 -1.57 -18.90
N ARG A 77 4.20 -1.70 -17.92
CA ARG A 77 5.57 -2.20 -18.14
C ARG A 77 5.78 -3.68 -17.83
N SER A 78 4.99 -4.29 -16.94
CA SER A 78 5.22 -5.65 -16.46
C SER A 78 4.06 -6.62 -16.72
N ARG A 79 4.37 -7.86 -17.08
CA ARG A 79 3.40 -8.97 -17.21
C ARG A 79 2.91 -9.51 -15.86
N HIS A 80 3.59 -9.16 -14.77
CA HIS A 80 3.33 -9.65 -13.41
C HIS A 80 2.64 -8.62 -12.51
N ALA A 81 1.97 -7.63 -13.10
CA ALA A 81 1.31 -6.55 -12.35
C ALA A 81 0.06 -6.98 -11.55
N ALA A 82 -0.41 -8.22 -11.68
CA ALA A 82 -1.63 -8.70 -11.02
C ALA A 82 -1.60 -8.47 -9.50
N SER A 83 -0.48 -8.78 -8.85
CA SER A 83 -0.37 -8.59 -7.39
C SER A 83 -0.38 -7.11 -7.00
N ALA A 84 0.16 -6.22 -7.85
CA ALA A 84 0.12 -4.78 -7.60
C ALA A 84 -1.31 -4.25 -7.74
N LEU A 85 -2.03 -4.64 -8.80
CA LEU A 85 -3.44 -4.28 -8.99
C LEU A 85 -4.33 -4.77 -7.84
N VAL A 86 -4.13 -6.02 -7.38
CA VAL A 86 -4.87 -6.57 -6.23
C VAL A 86 -4.53 -5.83 -4.95
N ALA A 87 -3.24 -5.59 -4.66
CA ALA A 87 -2.83 -4.91 -3.44
C ALA A 87 -3.38 -3.48 -3.39
N THR A 88 -3.25 -2.71 -4.47
CA THR A 88 -3.80 -1.35 -4.57
C THR A 88 -5.32 -1.36 -4.47
N GLY A 89 -6.01 -2.21 -5.23
CA GLY A 89 -7.47 -2.32 -5.16
C GLY A 89 -7.96 -2.70 -3.77
N ALA A 90 -7.33 -3.67 -3.10
CA ALA A 90 -7.71 -4.08 -1.75
C ALA A 90 -7.52 -2.97 -0.71
N VAL A 91 -6.41 -2.24 -0.78
CA VAL A 91 -6.14 -1.13 0.15
C VAL A 91 -7.06 0.06 -0.11
N THR A 92 -7.29 0.42 -1.38
CA THR A 92 -8.27 1.46 -1.73
C THR A 92 -9.67 1.08 -1.25
N LEU A 93 -10.11 -0.17 -1.47
CA LEU A 93 -11.39 -0.66 -0.94
C LEU A 93 -11.48 -0.50 0.57
N ALA A 94 -10.45 -0.95 1.30
CA ALA A 94 -10.44 -0.88 2.75
C ALA A 94 -10.51 0.57 3.25
N LEU A 95 -9.68 1.45 2.68
CA LEU A 95 -9.59 2.87 3.08
C LEU A 95 -10.84 3.67 2.72
N ARG A 96 -11.53 3.32 1.63
CA ARG A 96 -12.71 4.06 1.15
C ARG A 96 -14.04 3.48 1.61
N LEU A 97 -14.04 2.27 2.19
CA LEU A 97 -15.26 1.67 2.75
C LEU A 97 -15.99 2.61 3.73
N PRO A 98 -15.28 3.36 4.61
CA PRO A 98 -15.93 4.32 5.48
C PRO A 98 -16.66 5.47 4.79
N GLY A 99 -16.32 5.76 3.53
CA GLY A 99 -17.00 6.79 2.74
C GLY A 99 -18.48 6.46 2.50
N LEU A 100 -18.90 5.21 2.69
CA LEU A 100 -20.32 4.82 2.69
C LEU A 100 -21.12 5.38 3.87
N TRP A 101 -20.43 5.81 4.94
CA TRP A 101 -21.04 6.43 6.12
C TRP A 101 -21.07 7.96 6.00
N ALA A 102 -20.57 8.53 4.90
CA ALA A 102 -20.47 9.98 4.74
C ALA A 102 -21.86 10.63 4.59
N PRO A 103 -22.18 11.70 5.35
CA PRO A 103 -23.50 12.33 5.33
C PRO A 103 -23.77 13.22 4.09
N GLY A 104 -22.86 13.29 3.11
CA GLY A 104 -22.97 14.16 1.93
C GLY A 104 -23.02 13.40 0.61
N SER A 105 -23.90 13.83 -0.31
CA SER A 105 -24.12 13.16 -1.60
C SER A 105 -22.88 13.15 -2.50
N GLY A 106 -22.11 14.24 -2.54
CA GLY A 106 -20.88 14.33 -3.35
C GLY A 106 -19.75 13.39 -2.86
N ALA A 107 -19.52 13.36 -1.54
CA ALA A 107 -18.55 12.47 -0.92
C ALA A 107 -18.97 11.00 -1.06
N LEU A 108 -20.27 10.71 -0.89
CA LEU A 108 -20.81 9.36 -1.07
C LEU A 108 -20.67 8.87 -2.52
N VAL A 109 -21.00 9.71 -3.51
CA VAL A 109 -20.84 9.36 -4.93
C VAL A 109 -19.37 9.10 -5.26
N THR A 110 -18.46 9.92 -4.75
CA THR A 110 -17.01 9.72 -4.90
C THR A 110 -16.57 8.40 -4.28
N ALA A 111 -16.99 8.12 -3.05
CA ALA A 111 -16.66 6.88 -2.36
C ALA A 111 -17.19 5.65 -3.12
N LEU A 112 -18.43 5.69 -3.60
CA LEU A 112 -19.01 4.62 -4.42
C LEU A 112 -18.23 4.40 -5.72
N LEU A 113 -17.83 5.48 -6.39
CA LEU A 113 -17.03 5.42 -7.61
C LEU A 113 -15.64 4.82 -7.34
N GLU A 114 -14.95 5.27 -6.29
CA GLU A 114 -13.65 4.73 -5.89
C GLU A 114 -13.75 3.25 -5.51
N LEU A 115 -14.79 2.86 -4.77
CA LEU A 115 -15.07 1.47 -4.43
C LEU A 115 -15.32 0.61 -5.67
N ALA A 116 -16.12 1.10 -6.63
CA ALA A 116 -16.38 0.41 -7.89
C ALA A 116 -15.10 0.24 -8.73
N LEU A 117 -14.27 1.29 -8.83
CA LEU A 117 -12.99 1.24 -9.53
C LEU A 117 -12.00 0.28 -8.86
N ALA A 118 -11.93 0.31 -7.52
CA ALA A 118 -11.05 -0.56 -6.74
C ALA A 118 -11.50 -2.03 -6.79
N ALA A 119 -12.80 -2.32 -6.76
CA ALA A 119 -13.34 -3.65 -7.04
C ALA A 119 -13.01 -4.09 -8.47
N GLY A 120 -13.15 -3.18 -9.45
CA GLY A 120 -12.72 -3.39 -10.83
C GLY A 120 -11.25 -3.78 -10.95
N LEU A 121 -10.35 -3.18 -10.16
CA LEU A 121 -8.93 -3.56 -10.12
C LEU A 121 -8.74 -5.01 -9.66
N VAL A 122 -9.44 -5.42 -8.60
CA VAL A 122 -9.34 -6.80 -8.09
C VAL A 122 -9.90 -7.79 -9.11
N VAL A 123 -11.05 -7.49 -9.72
CA VAL A 123 -11.69 -8.34 -10.73
C VAL A 123 -10.83 -8.43 -12.00
N THR A 124 -10.32 -7.31 -12.52
CA THR A 124 -9.44 -7.30 -13.70
C THR A 124 -8.14 -8.05 -13.44
N ALA A 125 -7.58 -7.93 -12.23
CA ALA A 125 -6.42 -8.70 -11.83
C ALA A 125 -6.72 -10.19 -11.78
N ALA A 126 -7.88 -10.59 -11.22
CA ALA A 126 -8.31 -11.96 -11.10
C ALA A 126 -8.62 -12.62 -12.45
N ALA A 127 -9.44 -11.96 -13.28
CA ALA A 127 -9.81 -12.42 -14.63
C ALA A 127 -8.63 -12.40 -15.60
N GLY A 128 -7.69 -11.45 -15.41
CA GLY A 128 -6.47 -11.34 -16.20
C GLY A 128 -5.37 -12.34 -15.82
N ARG A 129 -5.56 -13.20 -14.81
CA ARG A 129 -4.60 -14.24 -14.44
C ARG A 129 -4.53 -15.29 -15.56
N ARG A 130 -3.40 -15.31 -16.26
CA ARG A 130 -3.05 -16.40 -17.18
C ARG A 130 -2.58 -17.59 -16.32
N ARG A 131 -3.15 -18.78 -16.52
CA ARG A 131 -2.59 -20.01 -15.94
C ARG A 131 -1.19 -20.21 -16.53
N ALA A 132 -0.24 -20.59 -15.69
CA ALA A 132 1.12 -20.90 -16.12
C ALA A 132 1.11 -22.29 -16.76
N ASP A 133 0.52 -22.41 -17.94
CA ASP A 133 0.33 -23.68 -18.63
C ASP A 133 1.55 -24.07 -19.49
N ILE A 134 2.57 -23.20 -19.57
CA ILE A 134 3.76 -23.42 -20.40
C ILE A 134 5.01 -23.63 -19.50
N PRO A 135 5.73 -24.76 -19.64
CA PRO A 135 6.92 -25.09 -18.83
C PRO A 135 8.07 -24.07 -18.86
N HIS A 136 8.06 -23.14 -19.81
CA HIS A 136 9.11 -22.13 -20.02
C HIS A 136 8.67 -20.70 -19.68
N GLU A 137 7.47 -20.51 -19.12
CA GLU A 137 7.03 -19.17 -18.71
C GLU A 137 7.73 -18.75 -17.41
N GLN A 138 8.56 -17.71 -17.50
CA GLN A 138 9.32 -17.19 -16.36
C GLN A 138 8.38 -16.64 -15.29
N LEU A 139 8.33 -17.32 -14.14
CA LEU A 139 7.47 -16.92 -13.01
C LEU A 139 8.04 -15.71 -12.27
N PRO A 140 7.20 -14.91 -11.58
CA PRO A 140 7.68 -13.81 -10.75
C PRO A 140 8.75 -14.29 -9.76
N THR A 141 9.88 -13.59 -9.72
CA THR A 141 11.00 -13.92 -8.83
C THR A 141 10.59 -13.73 -7.37
N ARG A 142 11.02 -14.66 -6.51
CA ARG A 142 10.78 -14.57 -5.07
C ARG A 142 11.81 -13.62 -4.44
N PRO A 143 11.45 -12.86 -3.39
CA PRO A 143 12.42 -12.04 -2.68
C PRO A 143 13.49 -12.92 -2.02
N ARG A 144 14.72 -12.39 -1.91
CA ARG A 144 15.83 -13.05 -1.19
C ARG A 144 15.48 -13.19 0.29
N THR A 145 15.92 -14.27 0.92
CA THR A 145 15.57 -14.60 2.32
C THR A 145 15.92 -13.47 3.29
N GLY A 146 17.15 -12.94 3.24
CA GLY A 146 17.57 -11.84 4.13
C GLY A 146 16.67 -10.60 4.02
N PRO A 147 16.59 -9.95 2.84
CA PRO A 147 15.72 -8.79 2.64
C PRO A 147 14.25 -9.03 2.98
N ALA A 148 13.70 -10.22 2.68
CA ALA A 148 12.33 -10.55 3.00
C ALA A 148 12.10 -10.63 4.53
N VAL A 149 12.97 -11.31 5.26
CA VAL A 149 12.85 -11.44 6.72
C VAL A 149 13.04 -10.09 7.40
N THR A 150 14.04 -9.30 6.98
CA THR A 150 14.27 -7.95 7.54
C THR A 150 13.08 -7.03 7.28
N ALA A 151 12.53 -7.02 6.06
CA ALA A 151 11.34 -6.25 5.74
C ALA A 151 10.13 -6.70 6.57
N GLY A 152 9.94 -8.01 6.74
CA GLY A 152 8.87 -8.56 7.58
C GLY A 152 8.99 -8.14 9.05
N LEU A 153 10.20 -8.16 9.61
CA LEU A 153 10.46 -7.72 10.99
C LEU A 153 10.22 -6.21 11.17
N LEU A 154 10.67 -5.38 10.22
CA LEU A 154 10.41 -3.94 10.25
C LEU A 154 8.91 -3.63 10.17
N LEU A 155 8.16 -4.35 9.33
CA LEU A 155 6.71 -4.18 9.25
C LEU A 155 5.99 -4.62 10.53
N LEU A 156 6.40 -5.73 11.16
CA LEU A 156 5.88 -6.13 12.47
C LEU A 156 6.20 -5.08 13.54
N ALA A 157 7.42 -4.55 13.56
CA ALA A 157 7.80 -3.48 14.48
C ALA A 157 6.96 -2.21 14.25
N GLY A 158 6.52 -1.93 13.02
CA GLY A 158 5.61 -0.82 12.70
C GLY A 158 4.17 -1.02 13.18
N ILE A 159 3.72 -2.24 13.45
CA ILE A 159 2.41 -2.51 14.06
C ILE A 159 2.38 -2.04 15.52
N VAL A 160 3.49 -2.23 16.24
CA VAL A 160 3.60 -1.92 17.68
C VAL A 160 3.21 -0.48 18.01
N PRO A 161 3.78 0.57 17.39
CA PRO A 161 3.39 1.94 17.70
C PRO A 161 1.94 2.23 17.30
N VAL A 162 1.45 1.71 16.16
CA VAL A 162 0.06 1.93 15.73
C VAL A 162 -0.93 1.41 16.78
N VAL A 163 -0.73 0.17 17.24
CA VAL A 163 -1.58 -0.43 18.29
C VAL A 163 -1.41 0.30 19.63
N SER A 164 -0.17 0.62 20.00
CA SER A 164 0.10 1.29 21.28
C SER A 164 -0.56 2.67 21.36
N TRP A 165 -0.50 3.46 20.28
CA TRP A 165 -1.15 4.76 20.21
C TRP A 165 -2.68 4.65 20.26
N GLU A 166 -3.27 3.65 19.60
CA GLU A 166 -4.73 3.44 19.68
C GLU A 166 -5.16 2.97 21.07
N VAL A 167 -4.42 2.07 21.72
CA VAL A 167 -4.69 1.64 23.11
C VAL A 167 -4.57 2.82 24.07
N HIS A 168 -3.51 3.63 23.91
CA HIS A 168 -3.31 4.83 24.71
C HIS A 168 -4.44 5.85 24.53
N THR A 169 -4.89 6.03 23.28
CA THR A 169 -6.00 6.95 22.96
C THR A 169 -7.33 6.44 23.52
N ALA A 170 -7.61 5.15 23.39
CA ALA A 170 -8.81 4.51 23.95
C ALA A 170 -8.86 4.59 25.48
N ALA A 171 -7.70 4.58 26.16
CA ALA A 171 -7.63 4.74 27.61
C ALA A 171 -7.91 6.18 28.09
N GLN A 172 -7.78 7.18 27.23
CA GLN A 172 -7.99 8.59 27.57
C GLN A 172 -9.36 9.13 27.14
N LEU A 173 -9.96 8.52 26.13
CA LEU A 173 -11.22 8.98 25.58
C LEU A 173 -12.41 8.24 26.19
N PRO A 174 -13.58 8.90 26.32
CA PRO A 174 -14.84 8.23 26.60
C PRO A 174 -15.10 7.07 25.60
N PRO A 175 -15.77 6.00 26.04
CA PRO A 175 -15.99 4.82 25.19
C PRO A 175 -16.79 5.16 23.93
N GLU A 176 -17.71 6.13 23.98
CA GLU A 176 -18.50 6.57 22.83
C GLU A 176 -17.60 7.18 21.75
N ILE A 177 -16.67 8.06 22.14
CA ILE A 177 -15.71 8.68 21.23
C ILE A 177 -14.76 7.62 20.66
N THR A 178 -14.37 6.65 21.49
CA THR A 178 -13.52 5.54 21.06
C THR A 178 -14.20 4.69 19.99
N VAL A 179 -15.48 4.36 20.13
CA VAL A 179 -16.24 3.62 19.11
C VAL A 179 -16.40 4.46 17.83
N ASP A 180 -16.69 5.75 17.98
CA ASP A 180 -16.83 6.67 16.85
C ASP A 180 -15.56 6.72 15.99
N ARG A 181 -14.36 6.62 16.59
CA ARG A 181 -13.06 6.53 15.89
C ARG A 181 -12.95 5.37 14.92
N PHE A 182 -13.68 4.28 15.11
CA PHE A 182 -13.65 3.11 14.22
C PHE A 182 -14.82 3.07 13.23
N LEU A 183 -16.01 3.48 13.67
CA LEU A 183 -17.24 3.31 12.89
C LEU A 183 -17.67 4.58 12.14
N GLY A 184 -17.04 5.73 12.43
CA GLY A 184 -17.46 7.02 11.90
C GLY A 184 -18.72 7.51 12.60
N GLY A 185 -18.54 8.38 13.60
CA GLY A 185 -19.64 8.98 14.35
C GLY A 185 -19.61 10.50 14.34
N ARG A 186 -20.71 11.11 14.80
CA ARG A 186 -20.92 12.58 14.81
C ARG A 186 -19.91 13.32 15.70
N SER A 187 -19.23 12.61 16.59
CA SER A 187 -18.20 13.16 17.49
C SER A 187 -16.87 13.40 16.78
N LEU A 188 -16.66 12.80 15.60
CA LEU A 188 -15.46 13.02 14.79
C LEU A 188 -15.67 14.17 13.82
N MET A 189 -14.90 15.24 14.00
CA MET A 189 -14.78 16.32 13.03
C MET A 189 -13.53 16.05 12.20
N GLY A 190 -13.71 15.67 10.93
CA GLY A 190 -12.60 15.33 10.02
C GLY A 190 -12.93 15.64 8.56
N PRO A 191 -11.93 15.54 7.66
CA PRO A 191 -12.13 15.76 6.23
C PRO A 191 -13.23 14.85 5.66
N ALA A 192 -13.98 15.34 4.67
CA ALA A 192 -15.18 14.64 4.17
C ALA A 192 -14.88 13.26 3.55
N LEU A 193 -13.69 13.06 2.97
CA LEU A 193 -13.27 11.77 2.40
C LEU A 193 -12.29 11.01 3.30
N ALA A 194 -11.93 11.57 4.46
CA ALA A 194 -10.99 10.91 5.36
C ALA A 194 -11.68 9.74 6.07
N PRO A 195 -11.10 8.53 6.01
CA PRO A 195 -11.55 7.44 6.86
C PRO A 195 -11.37 7.79 8.35
N PRO A 196 -12.24 7.26 9.23
CA PRO A 196 -12.07 7.40 10.67
C PRO A 196 -10.67 6.96 11.13
N PRO A 197 -10.03 7.67 12.07
CA PRO A 197 -8.62 7.44 12.40
C PRO A 197 -8.36 6.03 12.96
N GLY A 198 -9.28 5.50 13.79
CA GLY A 198 -9.18 4.13 14.30
C GLY A 198 -9.33 3.09 13.19
N TRP A 199 -10.18 3.36 12.19
CA TRP A 199 -10.31 2.50 11.01
C TRP A 199 -9.02 2.46 10.18
N VAL A 200 -8.36 3.61 10.00
CA VAL A 200 -7.04 3.68 9.36
C VAL A 200 -6.03 2.84 10.13
N ALA A 201 -6.00 2.94 11.46
CA ALA A 201 -5.10 2.14 12.29
C ALA A 201 -5.32 0.63 12.07
N VAL A 202 -6.58 0.16 12.03
CA VAL A 202 -6.91 -1.24 11.73
C VAL A 202 -6.38 -1.66 10.36
N ILE A 203 -6.57 -0.82 9.34
CA ILE A 203 -6.07 -1.10 7.98
C ILE A 203 -4.55 -1.18 7.96
N LEU A 204 -3.86 -0.25 8.62
CA LEU A 204 -2.40 -0.25 8.69
C LEU A 204 -1.88 -1.52 9.38
N VAL A 205 -2.49 -1.93 10.49
CA VAL A 205 -2.16 -3.18 11.18
C VAL A 205 -2.38 -4.39 10.25
N ALA A 206 -3.52 -4.44 9.57
CA ALA A 206 -3.83 -5.52 8.63
C ALA A 206 -2.85 -5.54 7.44
N LEU A 207 -2.53 -4.39 6.87
CA LEU A 207 -1.60 -4.22 5.75
C LEU A 207 -0.17 -4.62 6.15
N TYR A 208 0.33 -4.12 7.28
CA TYR A 208 1.67 -4.44 7.78
C TYR A 208 1.77 -5.91 8.16
N GLY A 209 0.75 -6.46 8.83
CA GLY A 209 0.69 -7.87 9.21
C GLY A 209 0.65 -8.80 8.01
N THR A 210 -0.24 -8.54 7.04
CA THR A 210 -0.31 -9.34 5.80
C THR A 210 0.98 -9.26 4.99
N ALA A 211 1.58 -8.07 4.86
CA ALA A 211 2.86 -7.91 4.19
C ALA A 211 4.00 -8.62 4.92
N ALA A 212 4.05 -8.57 6.26
CA ALA A 212 5.05 -9.28 7.06
C ALA A 212 4.92 -10.80 6.94
N VAL A 213 3.72 -11.35 7.11
CA VAL A 213 3.43 -12.78 6.93
C VAL A 213 3.80 -13.23 5.52
N SER A 214 3.45 -12.44 4.50
CA SER A 214 3.83 -12.70 3.11
C SER A 214 5.35 -12.77 2.94
N ALA A 215 6.08 -11.86 3.60
CA ALA A 215 7.53 -11.78 3.55
C ALA A 215 8.20 -12.99 4.21
N PHE A 216 7.73 -13.42 5.39
CA PHE A 216 8.22 -14.63 6.04
C PHE A 216 7.90 -15.89 5.22
N ALA A 217 6.71 -15.96 4.61
CA ALA A 217 6.33 -17.02 3.69
C ALA A 217 7.06 -16.94 2.33
N ARG A 218 7.81 -15.85 2.07
CA ARG A 218 8.45 -15.53 0.77
C ARG A 218 7.48 -15.66 -0.41
N ALA A 219 6.25 -15.20 -0.19
CA ALA A 219 5.19 -15.27 -1.19
C ALA A 219 5.51 -14.38 -2.39
N ARG A 220 4.99 -14.73 -3.58
CA ARG A 220 5.22 -13.94 -4.81
C ARG A 220 4.59 -12.54 -4.76
N HIS A 221 3.55 -12.36 -3.94
CA HIS A 221 2.88 -11.08 -3.75
C HIS A 221 3.54 -10.20 -2.67
N THR A 222 4.57 -10.69 -1.97
CA THR A 222 5.31 -9.95 -0.93
C THR A 222 5.74 -8.58 -1.41
N ARG A 223 6.24 -8.47 -2.65
CA ARG A 223 6.74 -7.21 -3.18
C ARG A 223 5.65 -6.16 -3.32
N ALA A 224 4.45 -6.54 -3.77
CA ALA A 224 3.36 -5.60 -3.95
C ALA A 224 2.83 -5.08 -2.61
N PHE A 225 2.46 -5.99 -1.70
CA PHE A 225 1.97 -5.62 -0.39
C PHE A 225 3.04 -4.95 0.47
N GLY A 226 4.28 -5.42 0.43
CA GLY A 226 5.38 -4.86 1.21
C GLY A 226 5.83 -3.49 0.73
N LEU A 227 5.86 -3.21 -0.58
CA LEU A 227 6.14 -1.85 -1.08
C LEU A 227 5.03 -0.88 -0.70
N LEU A 228 3.77 -1.32 -0.79
CA LEU A 228 2.63 -0.51 -0.40
C LEU A 228 2.66 -0.24 1.12
N ALA A 229 2.87 -1.27 1.94
CA ALA A 229 3.06 -1.14 3.38
C ALA A 229 4.22 -0.21 3.75
N GLY A 230 5.37 -0.35 3.10
CA GLY A 230 6.54 0.52 3.30
C GLY A 230 6.24 1.98 2.92
N ALA A 231 5.45 2.22 1.88
CA ALA A 231 5.04 3.56 1.47
C ALA A 231 4.13 4.22 2.52
N PHE A 232 3.13 3.50 3.06
CA PHE A 232 2.30 3.99 4.16
C PHE A 232 3.12 4.25 5.42
N LEU A 233 4.01 3.32 5.80
CA LEU A 233 4.86 3.48 6.98
C LEU A 233 5.76 4.72 6.87
N THR A 234 6.35 4.93 5.69
CA THR A 234 7.18 6.12 5.40
C THR A 234 6.35 7.40 5.45
N ALA A 235 5.19 7.42 4.78
CA ALA A 235 4.33 8.61 4.71
C ALA A 235 3.82 9.02 6.10
N THR A 236 3.35 8.05 6.90
CA THR A 236 2.95 8.30 8.28
C THR A 236 4.13 8.78 9.12
N GLY A 237 5.31 8.15 9.00
CA GLY A 237 6.52 8.61 9.67
C GLY A 237 6.90 10.04 9.32
N LEU A 238 6.83 10.42 8.03
CA LEU A 238 7.13 11.76 7.56
C LEU A 238 6.14 12.80 8.11
N ALA A 239 4.84 12.47 8.12
CA ALA A 239 3.82 13.34 8.70
C ALA A 239 4.05 13.59 10.20
N LEU A 240 4.39 12.54 10.96
CA LEU A 240 4.74 12.66 12.38
C LEU A 240 6.04 13.44 12.57
N LEU A 241 7.05 13.20 11.74
CA LEU A 241 8.34 13.89 11.82
C LEU A 241 8.20 15.38 11.52
N ALA A 242 7.39 15.74 10.53
CA ALA A 242 7.07 17.12 10.22
C ALA A 242 6.45 17.84 11.44
N ARG A 243 5.58 17.16 12.20
CA ARG A 243 5.03 17.70 13.46
C ARG A 243 6.09 17.83 14.54
N VAL A 244 6.93 16.82 14.72
CA VAL A 244 8.04 16.84 15.69
C VAL A 244 8.96 18.05 15.44
N VAL A 245 9.28 18.33 14.17
CA VAL A 245 10.08 19.49 13.78
C VAL A 245 9.31 20.79 14.00
N ARG A 246 8.04 20.86 13.55
CA ARG A 246 7.20 22.08 13.69
C ARG A 246 7.03 22.52 15.15
N PHE A 247 6.90 21.56 16.07
CA PHE A 247 6.71 21.83 17.50
C PHE A 247 8.02 21.88 18.29
N GLU A 248 9.18 21.89 17.62
CA GLU A 248 10.51 22.02 18.26
C GLU A 248 10.72 21.01 19.41
N VAL A 249 10.27 19.77 19.19
CA VAL A 249 10.36 18.69 20.20
C VAL A 249 11.77 18.09 20.24
N ILE A 250 12.51 18.13 19.13
CA ILE A 250 13.86 17.52 19.01
C ILE A 250 14.89 18.18 19.95
N PRO A 251 15.01 19.52 20.02
CA PRO A 251 16.00 20.16 20.88
C PRO A 251 15.84 19.80 22.36
N HIS A 252 14.61 19.52 22.79
CA HIS A 252 14.26 19.21 24.17
C HIS A 252 14.09 17.70 24.43
N PHE A 253 14.49 16.83 23.50
CA PHE A 253 14.17 15.39 23.56
C PHE A 253 14.59 14.70 24.88
N ALA A 254 15.75 15.06 25.42
CA ALA A 254 16.25 14.47 26.68
C ALA A 254 15.43 14.90 27.91
N GLU A 255 14.82 16.09 27.85
CA GLU A 255 14.02 16.70 28.92
C GLU A 255 12.51 16.49 28.70
N ALA A 256 12.13 16.05 27.50
CA ALA A 256 10.77 15.82 27.06
C ALA A 256 10.08 14.70 27.86
N ARG A 257 8.75 14.77 27.93
CA ARG A 257 7.96 13.73 28.58
C ARG A 257 8.10 12.41 27.81
N THR A 258 7.96 11.28 28.50
CA THR A 258 8.06 9.94 27.88
C THR A 258 7.16 9.79 26.64
N ILE A 259 5.97 10.37 26.67
CA ILE A 259 5.04 10.38 25.54
C ILE A 259 5.59 11.12 24.31
N GLU A 260 6.26 12.25 24.50
CA GLU A 260 6.89 13.04 23.44
C GLU A 260 8.11 12.29 22.87
N GLN A 261 8.90 11.66 23.75
CA GLN A 261 10.00 10.80 23.32
C GLN A 261 9.51 9.63 22.45
N MET A 262 8.44 8.94 22.87
CA MET A 262 7.83 7.87 22.08
C MET A 262 7.28 8.36 20.75
N TYR A 263 6.76 9.59 20.70
CA TYR A 263 6.27 10.21 19.47
C TYR A 263 7.40 10.46 18.48
N VAL A 264 8.53 11.02 18.94
CA VAL A 264 9.75 11.21 18.12
C VAL A 264 10.29 9.86 17.63
N LEU A 265 10.40 8.86 18.51
CA LEU A 265 10.87 7.52 18.13
C LEU A 265 9.95 6.86 17.09
N THR A 266 8.63 7.01 17.24
CA THR A 266 7.65 6.51 16.26
C THR A 266 7.84 7.18 14.91
N ALA A 267 8.02 8.50 14.88
CA ALA A 267 8.23 9.26 13.65
C ALA A 267 9.50 8.82 12.92
N VAL A 268 10.63 8.79 13.64
CA VAL A 268 11.95 8.37 13.12
C VAL A 268 11.87 6.93 12.61
N PHE A 269 11.30 6.01 13.39
CA PHE A 269 11.11 4.63 12.97
C PHE A 269 10.25 4.52 11.71
N GLY A 270 9.13 5.25 11.64
CA GLY A 270 8.25 5.23 10.47
C GLY A 270 8.97 5.62 9.19
N VAL A 271 9.77 6.70 9.22
CA VAL A 271 10.55 7.16 8.07
C VAL A 271 11.63 6.14 7.68
N PHE A 272 12.54 5.82 8.60
CA PHE A 272 13.70 4.99 8.26
C PHE A 272 13.32 3.52 8.06
N GLY A 273 12.41 2.98 8.88
CA GLY A 273 11.88 1.64 8.74
C GLY A 273 11.09 1.47 7.45
N GLY A 274 10.23 2.44 7.10
CA GLY A 274 9.49 2.44 5.84
C GLY A 274 10.41 2.51 4.61
N LEU A 275 11.38 3.42 4.61
CA LEU A 275 12.38 3.54 3.54
C LEU A 275 13.22 2.26 3.40
N ALA A 276 13.64 1.66 4.52
CA ALA A 276 14.37 0.40 4.50
C ALA A 276 13.53 -0.72 3.87
N VAL A 277 12.25 -0.84 4.22
CA VAL A 277 11.32 -1.81 3.60
C VAL A 277 11.22 -1.57 2.09
N LEU A 278 11.07 -0.31 1.66
CA LEU A 278 11.03 0.05 0.24
C LEU A 278 12.30 -0.38 -0.49
N VAL A 279 13.48 -0.06 0.04
CA VAL A 279 14.78 -0.41 -0.57
C VAL A 279 14.97 -1.92 -0.62
N LEU A 280 14.70 -2.63 0.47
CA LEU A 280 14.88 -4.09 0.57
C LEU A 280 13.99 -4.85 -0.43
N LEU A 281 12.77 -4.35 -0.67
CA LEU A 281 11.79 -4.99 -1.57
C LEU A 281 11.82 -4.42 -3.00
N ALA A 282 12.47 -3.27 -3.23
CA ALA A 282 12.66 -2.71 -4.57
C ALA A 282 13.62 -3.55 -5.43
N GLY A 283 14.54 -4.30 -4.80
CA GLY A 283 15.55 -5.12 -5.49
C GLY A 283 14.98 -6.25 -6.37
N ARG A 284 15.80 -6.71 -7.35
CA ARG A 284 15.46 -7.89 -8.17
C ARG A 284 15.49 -9.15 -7.29
N GLY A 285 14.43 -9.96 -7.37
CA GLY A 285 14.33 -11.24 -6.64
C GLY A 285 15.34 -12.28 -7.11
N VAL A 286 15.38 -13.42 -6.41
CA VAL A 286 16.27 -14.56 -6.74
C VAL A 286 15.92 -15.05 -8.15
N PRO A 287 16.91 -15.15 -9.07
CA PRO A 287 16.70 -15.81 -10.36
C PRO A 287 16.22 -17.24 -10.09
N VAL A 288 15.12 -17.66 -10.73
CA VAL A 288 14.73 -19.07 -10.71
C VAL A 288 15.91 -19.84 -11.31
N ALA A 289 16.51 -20.76 -10.54
CA ALA A 289 17.54 -21.63 -11.08
C ALA A 289 16.98 -22.28 -12.35
N ALA A 290 17.72 -22.17 -13.46
CA ALA A 290 17.35 -22.90 -14.67
C ALA A 290 17.12 -24.37 -14.30
N PRO A 291 16.13 -25.06 -14.92
CA PRO A 291 16.04 -26.51 -14.78
C PRO A 291 17.43 -27.08 -14.96
N ALA A 292 17.91 -27.90 -14.02
CA ALA A 292 19.21 -28.52 -14.15
C ALA A 292 19.30 -29.15 -15.56
N PRO A 293 20.38 -28.91 -16.33
CA PRO A 293 20.57 -29.65 -17.56
C PRO A 293 20.47 -31.12 -17.20
N TYR A 294 19.58 -31.82 -17.91
CA TYR A 294 19.31 -33.25 -17.81
C TYR A 294 20.32 -34.00 -16.94
N GLY A 295 19.89 -34.46 -15.76
CA GLY A 295 20.68 -35.42 -15.00
C GLY A 295 21.00 -36.63 -15.90
N PRO A 296 22.10 -37.35 -15.64
CA PRO A 296 22.63 -38.41 -16.52
C PRO A 296 21.67 -39.59 -16.77
N TYR A 297 20.49 -39.60 -16.18
CA TYR A 297 19.49 -40.66 -16.32
C TYR A 297 18.09 -40.03 -16.51
N GLY A 298 17.58 -40.04 -17.74
CA GLY A 298 16.18 -39.67 -18.00
C GLY A 298 15.91 -38.91 -19.29
N SER A 299 16.66 -39.18 -20.36
CA SER A 299 16.35 -38.69 -21.71
C SER A 299 15.33 -39.60 -22.39
N TYR A 300 14.03 -39.32 -22.24
CA TYR A 300 13.07 -39.66 -23.29
C TYR A 300 13.01 -38.51 -24.30
N GLY A 301 14.13 -38.28 -24.98
CA GLY A 301 14.11 -37.59 -26.27
C GLY A 301 13.64 -38.56 -27.36
N PRO A 302 13.16 -38.08 -28.51
CA PRO A 302 12.97 -38.94 -29.66
C PRO A 302 14.26 -39.72 -29.93
N PRO A 303 14.18 -41.03 -30.23
CA PRO A 303 15.36 -41.86 -30.43
C PRO A 303 16.26 -41.22 -31.49
N PRO A 304 17.60 -41.29 -31.33
CA PRO A 304 18.51 -40.78 -32.33
C PRO A 304 18.16 -41.40 -33.68
N ALA A 305 18.12 -40.57 -34.74
CA ALA A 305 17.87 -41.05 -36.08
C ALA A 305 18.87 -42.17 -36.42
N PRO A 306 18.41 -43.30 -36.98
CA PRO A 306 19.31 -44.42 -37.29
C PRO A 306 20.46 -43.95 -38.19
N PRO A 307 21.68 -44.44 -37.97
CA PRO A 307 22.88 -43.96 -38.67
C PRO A 307 22.88 -44.21 -40.19
N TYR A 308 21.88 -44.93 -40.73
CA TYR A 308 21.75 -45.19 -42.15
C TYR A 308 20.29 -45.09 -42.61
N PRO A 309 20.02 -44.52 -43.80
CA PRO A 309 18.70 -44.62 -44.42
C PRO A 309 18.35 -46.10 -44.66
N PRO A 310 17.09 -46.51 -44.45
CA PRO A 310 16.66 -47.86 -44.80
C PRO A 310 16.89 -48.11 -46.29
N PRO A 311 17.33 -49.32 -46.69
CA PRO A 311 17.54 -49.65 -48.09
C PRO A 311 16.24 -49.46 -48.89
N PRO A 312 16.30 -49.02 -50.16
CA PRO A 312 15.09 -48.80 -50.95
C PRO A 312 14.32 -50.11 -51.12
N GLY A 313 13.07 -50.17 -50.66
CA GLY A 313 12.14 -51.28 -50.93
C GLY A 313 11.58 -52.04 -49.72
N TRP A 314 11.66 -51.50 -48.50
CA TRP A 314 10.87 -51.95 -47.35
C TRP A 314 9.70 -50.99 -47.07
#